data_AF-A0A9E3TSD3-F1
#
_entry.id   AF-A0A9E3TSD3-F1
#
_cell.length_a   1.000
_cell.length_b   1.000
_cell.length_c   1.000
_cell.angle_alpha   90.00
_cell.angle_beta   90.00
_cell.angle_gamma   90.00
#
_symmetry.space_group_name_H-M   'P 1'
#
loop_
_entity.id
_entity.type
_entity.pdbx_description
1 polymer ?
#
loop_
_entity_poly.entity_id
_entity_poly.type
_entity_poly.pdbx_seq_one_letter_code
_entity_poly.pdbx_strand_id
1 'polypeptide(L)'
;MVPQANQLAFPRRWTLVAVAFTLLVGCQTIEPCLVRKMATPSNDRNWRAEQAILATAEFEGDQVTVRNIRNCSYVTEDVFIVDHYDKTFDLNDLESVDFIVVPFKGVPAVAHTFQSFGFGNGDYLAVSVEVRLEEGESYSLSGGMARQFELMYVVADERDVIQLRTKHRKNDVYVYRVRASRERIRDVFVDMLQRVNKLAEEPEFYHTLTNNCTNNPARHINRLYPGRIPPSIGLALPGLSDRLAYDLGLLETDVSFEETRRRARIDNVASRRLDGTDFSNRILR
;
A
#
# COMPACT_ATOMS: atom_id res chain seq x y z
N MET A 1 -59.09 26.78 -69.70
CA MET A 1 -58.34 25.57 -69.36
C MET A 1 -57.72 25.02 -70.64
N VAL A 2 -56.46 25.39 -70.86
CA VAL A 2 -55.62 25.18 -72.06
C VAL A 2 -54.17 25.19 -71.49
N PRO A 3 -53.16 24.48 -72.00
CA PRO A 3 -53.09 23.17 -72.66
C PRO A 3 -51.86 22.32 -72.22
N GLN A 4 -51.78 21.11 -72.79
CA GLN A 4 -50.64 20.35 -73.34
C GLN A 4 -49.17 20.45 -72.84
N ALA A 5 -48.53 19.29 -73.02
CA ALA A 5 -47.18 18.90 -72.67
C ALA A 5 -46.05 19.41 -73.60
N ASN A 6 -44.84 19.29 -73.05
CA ASN A 6 -43.55 18.98 -73.68
C ASN A 6 -42.78 20.05 -74.48
N GLN A 7 -41.68 20.53 -73.88
CA GLN A 7 -40.27 20.31 -74.28
C GLN A 7 -39.40 21.54 -73.90
N LEU A 8 -38.22 21.32 -73.30
CA LEU A 8 -36.90 21.85 -73.71
C LEU A 8 -35.82 21.78 -72.58
N ALA A 9 -34.88 20.85 -72.75
CA ALA A 9 -33.41 21.03 -72.81
C ALA A 9 -32.57 21.77 -71.71
N PHE A 10 -31.70 20.95 -71.05
CA PHE A 10 -30.23 21.10 -70.81
C PHE A 10 -29.67 22.16 -69.80
N PRO A 11 -28.38 22.10 -69.37
CA PRO A 11 -27.70 21.13 -68.46
C PRO A 11 -26.85 21.80 -67.35
N ARG A 12 -26.34 21.01 -66.37
CA ARG A 12 -24.90 20.91 -65.98
C ARG A 12 -24.72 20.47 -64.51
N ARG A 13 -24.03 19.33 -64.38
CA ARG A 13 -22.89 19.07 -63.48
C ARG A 13 -23.04 19.53 -62.03
N TRP A 14 -23.15 18.58 -61.09
CA TRP A 14 -22.16 18.42 -60.02
C TRP A 14 -22.08 16.95 -59.64
N THR A 15 -20.90 16.38 -59.85
CA THR A 15 -20.49 15.01 -59.58
C THR A 15 -20.52 14.75 -58.07
N LEU A 16 -21.33 13.80 -57.61
CA LEU A 16 -21.18 13.23 -56.27
C LEU A 16 -19.93 12.34 -56.29
N VAL A 17 -18.78 12.90 -55.90
CA VAL A 17 -17.59 12.12 -55.58
C VAL A 17 -17.82 11.47 -54.22
N ALA A 18 -18.05 10.16 -54.22
CA ALA A 18 -17.90 9.33 -53.04
C ALA A 18 -16.42 9.37 -52.62
N VAL A 19 -16.12 10.08 -51.53
CA VAL A 19 -14.83 9.95 -50.86
C VAL A 19 -14.98 8.87 -49.80
N ALA A 20 -14.55 7.66 -50.16
CA ALA A 20 -14.21 6.63 -49.21
C ALA A 20 -13.03 7.13 -48.36
N PHE A 21 -13.30 7.51 -47.11
CA PHE A 21 -12.27 7.65 -46.10
C PHE A 21 -12.20 6.34 -45.30
N THR A 22 -11.45 5.38 -45.85
CA THR A 22 -10.84 4.32 -45.06
C THR A 22 -9.78 4.96 -44.17
N LEU A 23 -10.15 5.35 -42.95
CA LEU A 23 -9.19 5.58 -41.88
C LEU A 23 -8.70 4.21 -41.39
N LEU A 24 -7.75 3.66 -42.14
CA LEU A 24 -6.75 2.70 -41.65
C LEU A 24 -5.82 3.43 -40.67
N VAL A 25 -6.35 3.83 -39.53
CA VAL A 25 -5.51 4.04 -38.34
C VAL A 25 -5.51 2.69 -37.65
N GLY A 26 -4.34 2.05 -37.67
CA GLY A 26 -4.13 0.74 -37.09
C GLY A 26 -4.74 0.66 -35.70
N CYS A 27 -5.89 -0.02 -35.62
CA CYS A 27 -6.35 -0.62 -34.40
C CYS A 27 -5.32 -1.71 -34.10
N GLN A 28 -4.20 -1.31 -33.47
CA GLN A 28 -3.41 -2.25 -32.70
C GLN A 28 -4.43 -2.89 -31.78
N THR A 29 -4.83 -4.12 -32.10
CA THR A 29 -5.72 -4.91 -31.25
C THR A 29 -5.07 -4.91 -29.88
N ILE A 30 -5.57 -4.08 -28.96
CA ILE A 30 -5.20 -4.19 -27.56
C ILE A 30 -5.57 -5.61 -27.24
N GLU A 31 -4.57 -6.47 -27.05
CA GLU A 31 -4.80 -7.90 -26.92
C GLU A 31 -5.89 -8.11 -25.85
N PRO A 32 -6.91 -8.95 -26.11
CA PRO A 32 -7.95 -9.21 -25.12
C PRO A 32 -7.38 -9.59 -23.74
N CYS A 33 -6.20 -10.20 -23.72
CA CYS A 33 -5.40 -10.47 -22.52
C CYS A 33 -4.98 -9.20 -21.76
N LEU A 34 -4.51 -8.16 -22.46
CA LEU A 34 -4.10 -6.90 -21.83
C LEU A 34 -5.30 -6.14 -21.26
N VAL A 35 -6.45 -6.14 -21.95
CA VAL A 35 -7.70 -5.55 -21.44
C VAL A 35 -8.21 -6.31 -20.21
N ARG A 36 -8.19 -7.65 -20.24
CA ARG A 36 -8.61 -8.50 -19.11
C ARG A 36 -7.70 -8.32 -17.88
N LYS A 37 -6.40 -8.19 -18.09
CA LYS A 37 -5.39 -7.93 -17.04
C LYS A 37 -5.64 -6.61 -16.30
N MET A 38 -6.15 -5.58 -16.99
CA MET A 38 -6.52 -4.31 -16.35
C MET A 38 -7.90 -4.32 -15.69
N ALA A 39 -8.75 -5.31 -16.00
CA ALA A 39 -10.14 -5.33 -15.57
C ALA A 39 -10.42 -6.23 -14.35
N THR A 40 -9.58 -7.24 -14.10
CA THR A 40 -9.80 -8.18 -12.99
C THR A 40 -8.50 -8.36 -12.19
N PRO A 41 -8.52 -8.11 -10.87
CA PRO A 41 -7.36 -8.38 -10.03
C PRO A 41 -7.11 -9.90 -9.97
N SER A 42 -5.85 -10.31 -9.85
CA SER A 42 -5.45 -11.72 -9.79
C SER A 42 -4.35 -11.92 -8.76
N ASN A 43 -4.31 -13.09 -8.10
CA ASN A 43 -3.15 -13.53 -7.33
C ASN A 43 -2.18 -14.39 -8.14
N ASP A 44 -2.58 -14.79 -9.35
CA ASP A 44 -1.77 -15.58 -10.28
C ASP A 44 -1.26 -14.66 -11.39
N ARG A 45 -0.08 -14.07 -11.15
CA ARG A 45 0.70 -13.27 -12.11
C ARG A 45 2.19 -13.50 -11.88
N ASN A 46 3.02 -13.00 -12.79
CA ASN A 46 4.47 -13.06 -12.64
C ASN A 46 4.95 -11.94 -11.69
N TRP A 47 4.77 -12.15 -10.39
CA TRP A 47 5.13 -11.19 -9.34
C TRP A 47 6.64 -11.05 -9.19
N ARG A 48 7.07 -9.87 -8.74
CA ARG A 48 8.44 -9.70 -8.23
C ARG A 48 8.71 -10.65 -7.06
N ALA A 49 9.96 -11.10 -6.96
CA ALA A 49 10.37 -12.11 -5.98
C ALA A 49 9.95 -11.76 -4.54
N GLU A 50 10.11 -10.52 -4.10
CA GLU A 50 9.79 -10.05 -2.74
C GLU A 50 8.28 -9.89 -2.44
N GLN A 51 7.43 -10.12 -3.44
CA GLN A 51 5.96 -10.02 -3.36
C GLN A 51 5.26 -11.25 -3.96
N ALA A 52 6.02 -12.29 -4.31
CA ALA A 52 5.51 -13.49 -4.97
C ALA A 52 4.63 -14.34 -4.05
N ILE A 53 4.92 -14.35 -2.75
CA ILE A 53 4.21 -15.15 -1.75
C ILE A 53 3.31 -14.24 -0.91
N LEU A 54 2.06 -14.66 -0.71
CA LEU A 54 1.12 -13.99 0.18
C LEU A 54 1.15 -14.61 1.57
N ALA A 55 1.08 -13.75 2.59
CA ALA A 55 0.88 -14.19 3.96
C ALA A 55 -0.56 -14.67 4.19
N THR A 56 -0.74 -15.56 5.16
CA THR A 56 -2.04 -15.96 5.71
C THR A 56 -1.97 -16.05 7.23
N ALA A 57 -3.11 -16.05 7.89
CA ALA A 57 -3.23 -16.09 9.34
C ALA A 57 -4.34 -17.06 9.78
N GLU A 58 -3.99 -18.03 10.62
CA GLU A 58 -4.91 -19.03 11.16
C GLU A 58 -5.15 -18.73 12.64
N PHE A 59 -6.41 -18.58 13.05
CA PHE A 59 -6.79 -18.22 14.41
C PHE A 59 -7.31 -19.44 15.18
N GLU A 60 -6.72 -19.69 16.35
CA GLU A 60 -7.12 -20.75 17.29
C GLU A 60 -7.26 -20.15 18.70
N GLY A 61 -8.47 -19.67 19.03
CA GLY A 61 -8.73 -18.99 20.30
C GLY A 61 -7.94 -17.68 20.42
N ASP A 62 -7.05 -17.61 21.40
CA ASP A 62 -6.16 -16.47 21.63
C ASP A 62 -4.82 -16.59 20.88
N GLN A 63 -4.61 -17.63 20.07
CA GLN A 63 -3.40 -17.77 19.27
C GLN A 63 -3.67 -17.48 17.80
N VAL A 64 -2.66 -16.92 17.13
CA VAL A 64 -2.66 -16.77 15.68
C VAL A 64 -1.37 -17.29 15.08
N THR A 65 -1.47 -18.23 14.15
CA THR A 65 -0.35 -18.71 13.34
C THR A 65 -0.32 -17.92 12.05
N VAL A 66 0.70 -17.09 11.88
CA VAL A 66 0.93 -16.33 10.65
C VAL A 66 1.92 -17.10 9.78
N ARG A 67 1.51 -17.40 8.55
CA ARG A 67 2.29 -18.10 7.54
C ARG A 67 2.91 -17.11 6.57
N ASN A 68 4.08 -17.45 6.05
CA ASN A 68 4.83 -16.66 5.08
C ASN A 68 5.12 -15.23 5.56
N ILE A 69 5.60 -15.08 6.80
CA ILE A 69 6.11 -13.80 7.30
C ILE A 69 7.40 -13.49 6.54
N ARG A 70 7.40 -12.40 5.77
CA ARG A 70 8.54 -12.02 4.94
C ARG A 70 9.73 -11.58 5.81
N ASN A 71 10.92 -12.03 5.44
CA ASN A 71 12.16 -11.75 6.14
C ASN A 71 13.33 -11.53 5.17
N CYS A 72 13.20 -10.53 4.29
CA CYS A 72 14.23 -10.22 3.31
C CYS A 72 15.53 -9.75 3.98
N SER A 73 16.66 -10.28 3.50
CA SER A 73 18.01 -9.88 3.89
C SER A 73 18.70 -9.12 2.76
N TYR A 74 19.07 -7.86 3.03
CA TYR A 74 19.52 -6.91 2.01
C TYR A 74 21.04 -6.72 2.00
N VAL A 75 21.65 -6.79 0.82
CA VAL A 75 23.03 -6.31 0.57
C VAL A 75 22.96 -4.87 0.07
N THR A 76 22.08 -4.62 -0.90
CA THR A 76 21.71 -3.28 -1.40
C THR A 76 20.18 -3.19 -1.50
N GLU A 77 19.64 -2.09 -2.03
CA GLU A 77 18.20 -1.98 -2.28
C GLU A 77 17.69 -3.05 -3.28
N ASP A 78 18.48 -3.35 -4.31
CA ASP A 78 18.10 -4.24 -5.41
C ASP A 78 18.75 -5.63 -5.33
N VAL A 79 19.67 -5.85 -4.39
CA VAL A 79 20.36 -7.13 -4.17
C VAL A 79 20.03 -7.63 -2.78
N PHE A 80 19.16 -8.64 -2.72
CA PHE A 80 18.65 -9.21 -1.48
C PHE A 80 18.29 -10.68 -1.63
N ILE A 81 18.16 -11.36 -0.49
CA ILE A 81 17.64 -12.72 -0.39
C ILE A 81 16.23 -12.62 0.17
N VAL A 82 15.26 -13.18 -0.54
CA VAL A 82 13.88 -13.30 -0.07
C VAL A 82 13.78 -14.58 0.75
N ASP A 83 13.31 -14.45 1.99
CA ASP A 83 13.05 -15.57 2.88
C ASP A 83 11.71 -15.36 3.57
N HIS A 84 11.12 -16.45 4.08
CA HIS A 84 9.86 -16.42 4.82
C HIS A 84 9.91 -17.42 5.98
N TYR A 85 9.22 -17.08 7.06
CA TYR A 85 9.03 -18.01 8.16
C TYR A 85 7.58 -18.00 8.65
N ASP A 86 7.22 -19.05 9.36
CA ASP A 86 5.91 -19.17 10.02
C ASP A 86 6.09 -18.99 11.52
N LYS A 87 5.13 -18.33 12.16
CA LYS A 87 5.18 -18.13 13.60
C LYS A 87 3.79 -18.04 14.22
N THR A 88 3.65 -18.65 15.40
CA THR A 88 2.47 -18.52 16.24
C THR A 88 2.70 -17.45 17.29
N PHE A 89 1.73 -16.55 17.43
CA PHE A 89 1.74 -15.46 18.40
C PHE A 89 0.56 -15.63 19.37
N ASP A 90 0.79 -15.33 20.65
CA ASP A 90 -0.30 -15.20 21.63
C ASP A 90 -0.85 -13.77 21.57
N LEU A 91 -2.15 -13.63 21.33
CA LEU A 91 -2.83 -12.33 21.27
C LEU A 91 -2.91 -11.65 22.64
N ASN A 92 -2.74 -12.40 23.74
CA ASN A 92 -2.66 -11.83 25.09
C ASN A 92 -1.30 -11.17 25.36
N ASP A 93 -0.26 -11.58 24.63
CA ASP A 93 1.07 -10.98 24.69
C ASP A 93 1.17 -9.72 23.83
N LEU A 94 0.12 -9.32 23.09
CA LEU A 94 0.15 -8.12 22.27
C LEU A 94 0.07 -6.85 23.13
N GLU A 95 1.15 -6.06 23.15
CA GLU A 95 1.29 -4.94 24.09
C GLU A 95 1.26 -3.57 23.43
N SER A 96 1.76 -3.46 22.21
CA SER A 96 2.00 -2.16 21.57
C SER A 96 1.75 -2.20 20.07
N VAL A 97 1.49 -1.02 19.51
CA VAL A 97 1.55 -0.80 18.07
C VAL A 97 2.26 0.51 17.81
N ASP A 98 3.17 0.47 16.85
CA ASP A 98 3.92 1.61 16.37
C ASP A 98 3.40 2.02 14.98
N PHE A 99 3.11 3.31 14.83
CA PHE A 99 2.74 3.91 13.56
C PHE A 99 3.99 4.45 12.88
N ILE A 100 4.30 3.91 11.71
CA ILE A 100 5.55 4.19 11.00
C ILE A 100 5.25 5.04 9.77
N VAL A 101 5.98 6.14 9.61
CA VAL A 101 5.84 7.09 8.50
C VAL A 101 7.17 7.29 7.81
N VAL A 102 7.15 7.15 6.48
CA VAL A 102 8.35 7.16 5.62
C VAL A 102 8.11 8.12 4.46
N PRO A 103 8.43 9.41 4.63
CA PRO A 103 8.25 10.41 3.58
C PRO A 103 9.09 10.09 2.34
N PHE A 104 8.56 10.38 1.16
CA PHE A 104 9.30 10.23 -0.08
C PHE A 104 10.25 11.41 -0.28
N LYS A 105 11.48 11.10 -0.73
CA LYS A 105 12.49 12.11 -1.01
C LYS A 105 11.98 13.11 -2.05
N GLY A 106 12.14 14.40 -1.76
CA GLY A 106 11.71 15.48 -2.64
C GLY A 106 10.21 15.79 -2.63
N VAL A 107 9.36 14.92 -2.06
CA VAL A 107 7.91 15.15 -1.93
C VAL A 107 7.42 14.76 -0.53
N PRO A 108 7.79 15.49 0.54
CA PRO A 108 7.51 15.08 1.92
C PRO A 108 6.03 14.96 2.27
N ALA A 109 5.14 15.60 1.50
CA ALA A 109 3.68 15.47 1.65
C ALA A 109 3.16 14.08 1.29
N VAL A 110 3.95 13.28 0.55
CA VAL A 110 3.66 11.88 0.26
C VAL A 110 4.60 11.01 1.08
N ALA A 111 4.04 10.01 1.72
CA ALA A 111 4.76 9.05 2.53
C ALA A 111 4.20 7.65 2.30
N HIS A 112 5.01 6.67 2.64
CA HIS A 112 4.52 5.33 2.88
C HIS A 112 4.35 5.13 4.39
N THR A 113 3.23 4.52 4.78
CA THR A 113 2.90 4.30 6.19
C THR A 113 2.55 2.84 6.44
N PHE A 114 2.90 2.34 7.63
CA PHE A 114 2.62 0.96 8.04
C PHE A 114 2.62 0.85 9.57
N GLN A 115 2.24 -0.31 10.08
CA GLN A 115 2.17 -0.58 11.52
C GLN A 115 3.14 -1.68 11.90
N SER A 116 3.73 -1.57 13.09
CA SER A 116 4.50 -2.65 13.73
C SER A 116 3.86 -3.00 15.05
N PHE A 117 3.53 -4.28 15.25
CA PHE A 117 2.84 -4.78 16.42
C PHE A 117 3.85 -5.46 17.35
N GLY A 118 3.99 -4.94 18.57
CA GLY A 118 4.96 -5.42 19.56
C GLY A 118 4.32 -6.34 20.59
N PHE A 119 4.97 -7.47 20.83
CA PHE A 119 4.58 -8.50 21.79
C PHE A 119 5.49 -8.48 23.03
N GLY A 120 4.96 -8.87 24.18
CA GLY A 120 5.65 -8.79 25.48
C GLY A 120 6.89 -9.68 25.59
N ASN A 121 7.06 -10.63 24.67
CA ASN A 121 8.25 -11.47 24.55
C ASN A 121 9.39 -10.82 23.71
N GLY A 122 9.19 -9.60 23.21
CA GLY A 122 10.15 -8.85 22.40
C GLY A 122 10.02 -9.08 20.90
N ASP A 123 9.00 -9.82 20.45
CA ASP A 123 8.70 -9.96 19.03
C ASP A 123 7.99 -8.74 18.46
N TYR A 124 8.26 -8.46 17.18
CA TYR A 124 7.60 -7.41 16.43
C TYR A 124 7.16 -7.92 15.06
N LEU A 125 5.90 -7.68 14.71
CA LEU A 125 5.33 -8.05 13.42
C LEU A 125 4.87 -6.80 12.68
N ALA A 126 5.51 -6.49 11.55
CA ALA A 126 5.12 -5.38 10.72
C ALA A 126 4.04 -5.79 9.72
N VAL A 127 3.03 -4.94 9.55
CA VAL A 127 1.98 -5.09 8.55
C VAL A 127 1.93 -3.83 7.70
N SER A 128 2.27 -3.98 6.43
CA SER A 128 2.39 -2.90 5.45
C SER A 128 1.45 -3.14 4.28
N VAL A 129 0.64 -2.13 3.97
CA VAL A 129 -0.24 -2.17 2.80
C VAL A 129 0.54 -1.64 1.60
N GLU A 130 0.81 -2.52 0.65
CA GLU A 130 1.70 -2.26 -0.47
C GLU A 130 1.00 -2.51 -1.80
N VAL A 131 1.55 -1.85 -2.81
CA VAL A 131 1.28 -2.19 -4.20
C VAL A 131 2.03 -3.49 -4.51
N ARG A 132 1.32 -4.48 -5.05
CA ARG A 132 1.90 -5.72 -5.57
C ARG A 132 2.30 -5.50 -7.03
N LEU A 133 3.58 -5.69 -7.32
CA LEU A 133 4.21 -5.40 -8.60
C LEU A 133 4.57 -6.68 -9.33
N GLU A 134 4.30 -6.71 -10.63
CA GLU A 134 4.83 -7.74 -11.50
C GLU A 134 6.28 -7.49 -11.88
N GLU A 135 6.96 -8.55 -12.33
CA GLU A 135 8.29 -8.45 -12.90
C GLU A 135 8.34 -7.41 -14.03
N GLY A 136 9.34 -6.52 -13.96
CA GLY A 136 9.50 -5.40 -14.88
C GLY A 136 8.59 -4.19 -14.63
N GLU A 137 7.64 -4.25 -13.69
CA GLU A 137 6.83 -3.09 -13.31
C GLU A 137 7.55 -2.21 -12.30
N SER A 138 7.37 -0.90 -12.38
CA SER A 138 7.83 0.05 -11.36
C SER A 138 6.68 0.95 -10.95
N TYR A 139 6.62 1.27 -9.65
CA TYR A 139 5.64 2.19 -9.13
C TYR A 139 6.12 3.63 -9.31
N SER A 140 5.25 4.49 -9.84
CA SER A 140 5.42 5.94 -9.79
C SER A 140 4.10 6.58 -9.35
N LEU A 141 4.17 7.68 -8.60
CA LEU A 141 2.98 8.37 -8.09
C LEU A 141 2.05 8.86 -9.20
N SER A 142 2.60 9.28 -10.35
CA SER A 142 1.83 9.65 -11.54
C SER A 142 1.33 8.42 -12.33
N GLY A 143 2.09 7.33 -12.34
CA GLY A 143 1.73 6.08 -13.04
C GLY A 143 0.69 5.23 -12.30
N GLY A 144 0.62 5.30 -10.97
CA GLY A 144 -0.38 4.60 -10.15
C GLY A 144 -1.82 5.10 -10.32
N MET A 145 -2.02 6.20 -11.06
CA MET A 145 -3.34 6.70 -11.46
C MET A 145 -3.79 6.13 -12.81
N ALA A 146 -2.86 5.63 -13.63
CA ALA A 146 -3.13 5.07 -14.96
C ALA A 146 -3.01 3.54 -15.03
N ARG A 147 -2.24 2.91 -14.11
CA ARG A 147 -2.06 1.46 -14.00
C ARG A 147 -2.85 0.91 -12.81
N GLN A 148 -3.57 -0.20 -13.04
CA GLN A 148 -4.25 -0.96 -12.00
C GLN A 148 -3.25 -1.98 -11.43
N PHE A 149 -2.70 -1.69 -10.25
CA PHE A 149 -1.87 -2.64 -9.53
C PHE A 149 -2.68 -3.38 -8.48
N GLU A 150 -2.30 -4.62 -8.15
CA GLU A 150 -2.89 -5.36 -7.05
C GLU A 150 -2.48 -4.80 -5.68
N LEU A 151 -3.38 -4.98 -4.70
CA LEU A 151 -3.14 -4.69 -3.30
C LEU A 151 -2.54 -5.92 -2.60
N MET A 152 -1.50 -5.72 -1.80
CA MET A 152 -0.96 -6.75 -0.92
C MET A 152 -0.79 -6.19 0.49
N TYR A 153 -1.03 -7.03 1.49
CA TYR A 153 -0.58 -6.75 2.86
C TYR A 153 0.69 -7.56 3.07
N VAL A 154 1.82 -6.87 3.09
CA VAL A 154 3.10 -7.46 3.44
C VAL A 154 3.13 -7.59 4.95
N VAL A 155 3.12 -8.84 5.43
CA VAL A 155 3.36 -9.18 6.84
C VAL A 155 4.81 -9.63 6.94
N ALA A 156 5.62 -8.93 7.75
CA ALA A 156 7.07 -9.08 7.73
C ALA A 156 7.71 -8.92 9.11
N ASP A 157 8.92 -9.46 9.25
CA ASP A 157 9.83 -9.08 10.33
C ASP A 157 10.06 -7.56 10.28
N GLU A 158 10.01 -6.89 11.43
CA GLU A 158 10.19 -5.44 11.48
C GLU A 158 11.55 -5.00 10.88
N ARG A 159 12.59 -5.83 11.03
CA ARG A 159 13.92 -5.57 10.47
C ARG A 159 13.91 -5.49 8.96
N ASP A 160 13.22 -6.42 8.28
CA ASP A 160 13.08 -6.44 6.82
C ASP A 160 12.62 -5.05 6.35
N VAL A 161 11.45 -4.63 6.85
CA VAL A 161 10.79 -3.43 6.32
C VAL A 161 11.51 -2.14 6.73
N ILE A 162 12.03 -2.04 7.95
CA ILE A 162 12.70 -0.82 8.43
C ILE A 162 14.13 -0.70 7.88
N GLN A 163 14.91 -1.79 7.80
CA GLN A 163 16.28 -1.71 7.28
C GLN A 163 16.31 -1.34 5.80
N LEU A 164 15.41 -1.90 4.99
CA LEU A 164 15.26 -1.51 3.59
C LEU A 164 15.13 0.01 3.46
N ARG A 165 14.30 0.62 4.29
CA ARG A 165 13.96 2.06 4.21
C ARG A 165 15.06 2.94 4.81
N THR A 166 15.68 2.54 5.91
CA THR A 166 16.71 3.33 6.61
C THR A 166 18.12 3.14 6.04
N LYS A 167 18.60 1.89 5.90
CA LYS A 167 19.98 1.57 5.52
C LYS A 167 20.17 1.57 4.01
N HIS A 168 19.27 0.93 3.27
CA HIS A 168 19.45 0.69 1.83
C HIS A 168 18.90 1.84 0.97
N ARG A 169 17.66 2.29 1.23
CA ARG A 169 17.05 3.45 0.55
C ARG A 169 17.48 4.81 1.11
N LYS A 170 17.99 4.84 2.35
CA LYS A 170 18.39 6.07 3.05
C LYS A 170 17.25 7.09 3.14
N ASN A 171 16.04 6.63 3.45
CA ASN A 171 14.88 7.47 3.69
C ASN A 171 14.86 7.94 5.15
N ASP A 172 14.22 9.08 5.39
CA ASP A 172 13.82 9.46 6.74
C ASP A 172 12.72 8.48 7.19
N VAL A 173 12.84 7.95 8.41
CA VAL A 173 11.88 7.01 9.00
C VAL A 173 11.51 7.48 10.38
N TYR A 174 10.20 7.59 10.60
CA TYR A 174 9.61 8.04 11.85
C TYR A 174 8.77 6.91 12.44
N VAL A 175 9.02 6.56 13.70
CA VAL A 175 8.30 5.53 14.44
C VAL A 175 7.61 6.18 15.63
N TYR A 176 6.28 6.13 15.65
CA TYR A 176 5.46 6.75 16.67
C TYR A 176 4.70 5.70 17.47
N ARG A 177 4.91 5.65 18.78
CA ARG A 177 4.10 4.82 19.65
C ARG A 177 2.64 5.30 19.66
N VAL A 178 1.71 4.38 19.41
CA VAL A 178 0.28 4.67 19.41
C VAL A 178 -0.28 4.59 20.83
N ARG A 179 -1.12 5.57 21.18
CA ARG A 179 -1.90 5.58 22.41
C ARG A 179 -3.21 4.79 22.21
N ALA A 180 -3.21 3.53 22.62
CA ALA A 180 -4.38 2.66 22.58
C ALA A 180 -4.34 1.63 23.73
N SER A 181 -5.50 1.11 24.16
CA SER A 181 -5.55 -0.02 25.09
C SER A 181 -5.17 -1.33 24.37
N ARG A 182 -4.68 -2.33 25.10
CA ARG A 182 -4.33 -3.65 24.55
C ARG A 182 -5.49 -4.28 23.76
N GLU A 183 -6.71 -4.15 24.27
CA GLU A 183 -7.94 -4.58 23.58
C GLU A 183 -8.07 -3.95 22.19
N ARG A 184 -7.87 -2.63 22.07
CA ARG A 184 -7.97 -1.94 20.78
C ARG A 184 -6.85 -2.28 19.83
N ILE A 185 -5.64 -2.51 20.36
CA ILE A 185 -4.50 -2.96 19.57
C ILE A 185 -4.79 -4.35 19.00
N ARG A 186 -5.32 -5.26 19.82
CA ARG A 186 -5.75 -6.60 19.42
C ARG A 186 -6.85 -6.56 18.36
N ASP A 187 -7.89 -5.74 18.53
CA ASP A 187 -8.97 -5.63 17.55
C ASP A 187 -8.44 -5.20 16.18
N VAL A 188 -7.58 -4.18 16.12
CA VAL A 188 -7.00 -3.70 14.85
C VAL A 188 -6.06 -4.75 14.24
N PHE A 189 -5.23 -5.41 15.05
CA PHE A 189 -4.34 -6.47 14.58
C PHE A 189 -5.09 -7.63 13.93
N VAL A 190 -6.15 -8.11 14.60
CA VAL A 190 -7.01 -9.18 14.10
C VAL A 190 -7.72 -8.77 12.81
N ASP A 191 -8.30 -7.56 12.75
CA ASP A 191 -9.00 -7.08 11.54
C ASP A 191 -8.03 -6.91 10.35
N MET A 192 -6.77 -6.51 10.59
CA MET A 192 -5.72 -6.48 9.56
C MET A 192 -5.33 -7.87 9.06
N LEU A 193 -5.17 -8.85 9.94
CA LEU A 193 -4.84 -10.24 9.54
C LEU A 193 -6.02 -10.95 8.86
N GLN A 194 -7.26 -10.66 9.24
CA GLN A 194 -8.44 -11.10 8.49
C GLN A 194 -8.44 -10.51 7.07
N ARG A 195 -8.00 -9.26 6.92
CA ARG A 195 -7.84 -8.62 5.61
C ARG A 195 -6.72 -9.25 4.79
N VAL A 196 -5.63 -9.68 5.41
CA VAL A 196 -4.57 -10.49 4.77
C VAL A 196 -5.18 -11.76 4.16
N ASN A 197 -5.94 -12.53 4.94
CA ASN A 197 -6.61 -13.75 4.45
C ASN A 197 -7.56 -13.47 3.30
N LYS A 198 -8.41 -12.43 3.43
CA LYS A 198 -9.33 -12.06 2.36
C LYS A 198 -8.58 -11.80 1.05
N LEU A 199 -7.46 -11.06 1.08
CA LEU A 199 -6.71 -10.74 -0.13
C LEU A 199 -5.96 -11.96 -0.71
N ALA A 200 -5.65 -12.97 0.11
CA ALA A 200 -5.10 -14.23 -0.37
C ALA A 200 -6.10 -15.04 -1.22
N GLU A 201 -7.39 -14.93 -0.91
CA GLU A 201 -8.48 -15.61 -1.63
C GLU A 201 -9.09 -14.75 -2.74
N GLU A 202 -9.35 -13.48 -2.43
CA GLU A 202 -10.04 -12.50 -3.26
C GLU A 202 -9.12 -11.28 -3.50
N PRO A 203 -8.33 -11.29 -4.59
CA PRO A 203 -7.43 -10.18 -4.89
C PRO A 203 -8.24 -8.90 -5.18
N GLU A 204 -7.68 -7.75 -4.81
CA GLU A 204 -8.29 -6.44 -5.05
C GLU A 204 -7.25 -5.49 -5.65
N PHE A 205 -7.69 -4.49 -6.42
CA PHE A 205 -6.80 -3.46 -6.92
C PHE A 205 -6.45 -2.44 -5.82
N TYR A 206 -5.19 -2.00 -5.83
CA TYR A 206 -4.71 -0.85 -5.10
C TYR A 206 -5.27 0.44 -5.73
N HIS A 207 -5.69 1.37 -4.87
CA HIS A 207 -6.16 2.68 -5.32
C HIS A 207 -5.49 3.77 -4.52
N THR A 208 -4.69 4.59 -5.19
CA THR A 208 -3.89 5.66 -4.57
C THR A 208 -4.70 6.61 -3.71
N LEU A 209 -6.00 6.82 -3.98
CA LEU A 209 -6.86 7.72 -3.22
C LEU A 209 -7.75 7.04 -2.18
N THR A 210 -8.06 5.75 -2.34
CA THR A 210 -9.09 5.09 -1.51
C THR A 210 -8.60 3.79 -0.90
N ASN A 211 -7.66 3.07 -1.51
CA ASN A 211 -7.17 1.77 -1.08
C ASN A 211 -5.64 1.78 -1.06
N ASN A 212 -5.09 2.54 -0.11
CA ASN A 212 -3.66 2.83 0.01
C ASN A 212 -3.13 2.57 1.43
N CYS A 213 -1.83 2.79 1.61
CA CYS A 213 -1.12 2.59 2.88
C CYS A 213 -1.58 3.42 4.08
N THR A 214 -2.26 4.56 3.88
CA THR A 214 -2.76 5.42 4.96
C THR A 214 -4.26 5.26 5.20
N ASN A 215 -5.03 5.07 4.13
CA ASN A 215 -6.48 4.90 4.20
C ASN A 215 -6.90 3.54 4.74
N ASN A 216 -6.14 2.48 4.46
CA ASN A 216 -6.47 1.16 4.98
C ASN A 216 -6.37 1.08 6.51
N PRO A 217 -5.27 1.52 7.15
CA PRO A 217 -5.21 1.58 8.62
C PRO A 217 -6.34 2.43 9.22
N ALA A 218 -6.64 3.60 8.60
CA ALA A 218 -7.74 4.43 9.04
C ALA A 218 -9.11 3.74 8.90
N ARG A 219 -9.30 2.94 7.85
CA ARG A 219 -10.51 2.14 7.63
C ARG A 219 -10.66 1.04 8.66
N HIS A 220 -9.59 0.30 8.99
CA HIS A 220 -9.60 -0.70 10.06
C HIS A 220 -10.06 -0.08 11.39
N ILE A 221 -9.43 1.05 11.76
CA ILE A 221 -9.79 1.77 12.98
C ILE A 221 -11.24 2.27 12.94
N ASN A 222 -11.71 2.87 11.84
CA ASN A 222 -13.06 3.39 11.76
C ASN A 222 -14.15 2.31 11.62
N ARG A 223 -13.81 1.12 11.11
CA ARG A 223 -14.73 -0.02 11.06
C ARG A 223 -15.05 -0.52 12.47
N LEU A 224 -14.03 -0.59 13.33
CA LEU A 224 -14.13 -1.05 14.71
C LEU A 224 -14.61 0.07 15.64
N TYR A 225 -14.15 1.30 15.41
CA TYR A 225 -14.44 2.50 16.21
C TYR A 225 -14.91 3.65 15.31
N PRO A 226 -16.20 3.67 14.93
CA PRO A 226 -16.74 4.65 13.99
C PRO A 226 -16.42 6.11 14.38
N GLY A 227 -15.92 6.86 13.40
CA GLY A 227 -15.64 8.30 13.54
C GLY A 227 -14.33 8.63 14.30
N ARG A 228 -13.52 7.63 14.67
CA ARG A 228 -12.26 7.87 15.39
C ARG A 228 -11.25 8.66 14.56
N ILE A 229 -11.21 8.43 13.25
CA ILE A 229 -10.38 9.16 12.29
C ILE A 229 -11.30 9.81 11.24
N PRO A 230 -11.61 11.10 11.37
CA PRO A 230 -12.46 11.79 10.39
C PRO A 230 -11.75 11.92 9.04
N PRO A 231 -12.51 12.07 7.93
CA PRO A 231 -11.94 12.45 6.65
C PRO A 231 -11.07 13.71 6.78
N SER A 232 -9.83 13.65 6.31
CA SER A 232 -8.89 14.77 6.43
C SER A 232 -7.86 14.76 5.31
N ILE A 233 -7.18 15.89 5.13
CA ILE A 233 -6.07 15.99 4.17
C ILE A 233 -4.92 15.04 4.52
N GLY A 234 -4.74 14.69 5.81
CA GLY A 234 -3.72 13.74 6.25
C GLY A 234 -3.96 12.29 5.80
N LEU A 235 -5.19 11.96 5.40
CA LEU A 235 -5.51 10.68 4.77
C LEU A 235 -5.22 10.68 3.25
N ALA A 236 -5.36 11.84 2.61
CA ALA A 236 -5.06 12.01 1.18
C ALA A 236 -3.55 12.24 0.93
N LEU A 237 -2.86 12.87 1.88
CA LEU A 237 -1.43 13.17 1.85
C LEU A 237 -0.76 12.46 3.04
N PRO A 238 -0.28 11.22 2.86
CA PRO A 238 0.29 10.42 3.94
C PRO A 238 1.44 11.08 4.71
N GLY A 239 2.15 12.03 4.10
CA GLY A 239 3.20 12.80 4.79
C GLY A 239 2.70 13.76 5.86
N LEU A 240 1.38 13.96 5.96
CA LEU A 240 0.71 14.73 7.00
C LEU A 240 -0.03 13.84 8.02
N SER A 241 0.05 12.52 7.87
CA SER A 241 -0.70 11.56 8.69
C SER A 241 -0.21 11.49 10.14
N ASP A 242 1.08 11.74 10.38
CA ASP A 242 1.64 11.85 11.74
C ASP A 242 1.09 13.07 12.48
N ARG A 243 0.97 14.21 11.80
CA ARG A 243 0.34 15.41 12.36
C ARG A 243 -1.14 15.16 12.69
N LEU A 244 -1.87 14.50 11.79
CA LEU A 244 -3.26 14.12 12.03
C LEU A 244 -3.37 13.21 13.26
N ALA A 245 -2.54 12.18 13.36
CA ALA A 245 -2.54 11.25 14.49
C ALA A 245 -2.22 11.98 15.81
N TYR A 246 -1.28 12.92 15.79
CA TYR A 246 -0.96 13.79 16.93
C TYR A 246 -2.17 14.63 17.34
N ASP A 247 -2.80 15.34 16.41
CA ASP A 247 -3.94 16.23 16.69
C ASP A 247 -5.17 15.46 17.21
N LEU A 248 -5.32 14.18 16.84
CA LEU A 248 -6.38 13.28 17.34
C LEU A 248 -6.06 12.61 18.69
N GLY A 249 -4.88 12.89 19.26
CA GLY A 249 -4.40 12.28 20.50
C GLY A 249 -4.13 10.78 20.38
N LEU A 250 -3.78 10.31 19.18
CA LEU A 250 -3.49 8.89 18.91
C LEU A 250 -2.04 8.51 19.17
N LEU A 251 -1.16 9.48 19.44
CA LEU A 251 0.26 9.22 19.71
C LEU A 251 0.56 9.30 21.21
N GLU A 252 1.42 8.43 21.73
CA GLU A 252 1.95 8.51 23.09
C GLU A 252 2.96 9.65 23.20
N THR A 253 2.46 10.84 23.47
CA THR A 253 3.27 12.04 23.69
C THR A 253 2.51 13.07 24.53
N ASP A 254 3.27 13.92 25.21
CA ASP A 254 2.82 15.07 26.00
C ASP A 254 3.55 16.37 25.60
N VAL A 255 4.45 16.29 24.62
CA VAL A 255 5.23 17.43 24.10
C VAL A 255 4.69 17.90 22.75
N SER A 256 5.19 19.02 22.25
CA SER A 256 4.77 19.57 20.95
C SER A 256 4.95 18.57 19.81
N PHE A 257 4.19 18.76 18.73
CA PHE A 257 4.30 17.92 17.52
C PHE A 257 5.73 17.90 16.96
N GLU A 258 6.39 19.05 16.87
CA GLU A 258 7.76 19.14 16.35
C GLU A 258 8.75 18.33 17.19
N GLU A 259 8.61 18.38 18.51
CA GLU A 259 9.45 17.58 19.41
C GLU A 259 9.10 16.09 19.31
N THR A 260 7.81 15.74 19.22
CA THR A 260 7.35 14.37 19.00
C THR A 260 7.95 13.78 17.71
N ARG A 261 7.85 14.51 16.60
CA ARG A 261 8.39 14.13 15.30
C ARG A 261 9.90 14.02 15.30
N ARG A 262 10.60 14.94 15.97
CA ARG A 262 12.06 14.86 16.16
C ARG A 262 12.44 13.61 16.96
N ARG A 263 11.66 13.26 17.98
CA ARG A 263 11.89 12.06 18.81
C ARG A 263 11.61 10.77 18.03
N ALA A 264 10.59 10.76 17.19
CA ALA A 264 10.21 9.59 16.38
C ALA A 264 11.21 9.24 15.28
N ARG A 265 12.10 10.15 14.89
CA ARG A 265 13.04 9.93 13.79
C ARG A 265 14.15 8.91 14.15
N ILE A 266 14.21 7.78 13.44
CA ILE A 266 15.11 6.65 13.74
C ILE A 266 16.20 6.37 12.70
N ASP A 267 16.18 7.00 11.51
CA ASP A 267 17.09 6.66 10.40
C ASP A 267 18.59 6.76 10.80
N ASN A 268 18.95 7.72 11.64
CA ASN A 268 20.32 7.87 12.15
C ASN A 268 20.74 6.75 13.12
N VAL A 269 19.80 6.13 13.82
CA VAL A 269 20.05 5.04 14.78
C VAL A 269 20.05 3.71 14.05
N ALA A 270 19.03 3.47 13.22
CA ALA A 270 18.86 2.24 12.47
C ALA A 270 19.99 1.98 11.46
N SER A 271 20.50 3.03 10.80
CA SER A 271 21.60 2.91 9.83
C SER A 271 22.97 2.60 10.44
N ARG A 272 23.17 2.89 11.74
CA ARG A 272 24.50 2.83 12.39
C ARG A 272 24.73 1.59 13.25
N ARG A 273 23.70 0.83 13.64
CA ARG A 273 23.84 0.00 14.84
C ARG A 273 23.18 -1.38 14.92
N LEU A 274 22.60 -1.96 13.88
CA LEU A 274 21.68 -3.09 14.12
C LEU A 274 21.72 -4.21 13.08
N ASP A 275 22.68 -5.13 13.23
CA ASP A 275 22.59 -6.50 12.67
C ASP A 275 22.31 -7.54 13.78
N GLY A 276 21.93 -7.08 14.99
CA GLY A 276 21.69 -7.89 16.19
C GLY A 276 20.23 -8.29 16.40
N THR A 277 20.02 -9.26 17.29
CA THR A 277 18.68 -9.73 17.71
C THR A 277 17.88 -8.69 18.51
N ASP A 278 18.50 -7.59 18.93
CA ASP A 278 17.88 -6.51 19.72
C ASP A 278 17.45 -5.30 18.87
N PHE A 279 17.32 -5.46 17.54
CA PHE A 279 16.98 -4.38 16.60
C PHE A 279 15.78 -3.55 17.04
N SER A 280 14.63 -4.19 17.23
CA SER A 280 13.35 -3.54 17.50
C SER A 280 13.38 -2.74 18.80
N ASN A 281 13.92 -3.35 19.86
CA ASN A 281 14.10 -2.68 21.15
C ASN A 281 15.00 -1.45 21.03
N ARG A 282 16.05 -1.49 20.18
CA ARG A 282 16.99 -0.38 20.02
C ARG A 282 16.48 0.78 19.18
N ILE A 283 15.50 0.56 18.29
CA ILE A 283 14.89 1.66 17.52
C ILE A 283 13.76 2.35 18.30
N LEU A 284 13.16 1.68 19.29
CA LEU A 284 12.01 2.16 20.05
C LEU A 284 12.34 3.00 21.29
N ARG A 285 13.63 3.15 21.61
CA ARG A 285 14.21 3.89 22.77
C ARG A 285 14.00 3.24 24.13
#